data_AF-A0A328RBR9-F1
#
_entry.id   AF-A0A328RBR9-F1
#
_cell.length_a   1.000
_cell.length_b   1.000
_cell.length_c   1.000
_cell.angle_alpha   90.00
_cell.angle_beta   90.00
_cell.angle_gamma   90.00
#
_symmetry.space_group_name_H-M   'P 1'
#
loop_
_entity.id
_entity.type
_entity.pdbx_description
1 polymer ?
#
loop_
_entity_poly.entity_id
_entity_poly.type
_entity_poly.pdbx_seq_one_letter_code
_entity_poly.pdbx_strand_id
1 'polypeptide(L)'
;MTITNLEQKKGISIAISQEYLHLLNDSKTDEKTRLFLKEKHEKAKELYQHLENRHRTIEKLMHYICNKQHLFFQHGHPCLIPLLQKQVAHDLSMNPSTISRILSSKFCRTPFGIFPLKYLCPRNYFGKTNHQFKKLIEQIFLQFPKYSDQKISNILLHQGISIARRTIAKYRLESGLSSSYFQGRKSSNNQDLMHQ
;
A
#
# COMPACT_ATOMS: atom_id res chain seq x y z
N MET A 1 -22.46 8.34 -1.93
CA MET A 1 -21.42 7.98 -0.94
C MET A 1 -20.49 9.17 -0.76
N THR A 2 -20.36 9.70 0.44
CA THR A 2 -19.51 10.89 0.70
C THR A 2 -18.12 10.43 1.11
N ILE A 3 -17.10 10.91 0.41
CA ILE A 3 -15.69 10.66 0.74
C ILE A 3 -15.18 11.86 1.53
N THR A 4 -14.48 11.63 2.63
CA THR A 4 -13.85 12.70 3.40
C THR A 4 -12.36 12.39 3.55
N ASN A 5 -11.52 13.28 3.04
CA ASN A 5 -10.08 13.20 3.25
C ASN A 5 -9.72 13.74 4.64
N LEU A 6 -9.37 12.83 5.56
CA LEU A 6 -9.00 13.19 6.92
C LEU A 6 -7.64 13.90 6.99
N GLU A 7 -6.74 13.68 6.03
CA GLU A 7 -5.44 14.36 6.00
C GLU A 7 -5.59 15.84 5.67
N GLN A 8 -6.57 16.20 4.85
CA GLN A 8 -6.84 17.61 4.56
C GLN A 8 -7.53 18.31 5.75
N LYS A 9 -8.44 17.62 6.45
CA LYS A 9 -9.18 18.21 7.59
C LYS A 9 -8.38 18.29 8.89
N LYS A 10 -7.48 17.34 9.13
CA LYS A 10 -6.78 17.18 10.43
C LYS A 10 -5.26 17.02 10.28
N GLY A 11 -4.73 17.12 9.07
CA GLY A 11 -3.31 16.97 8.82
C GLY A 11 -2.52 18.25 9.04
N ILE A 12 -1.34 18.28 8.44
CA ILE A 12 -0.40 19.39 8.57
C ILE A 12 -0.96 20.61 7.84
N SER A 13 -1.12 21.71 8.57
CA SER A 13 -1.37 23.03 8.00
C SER A 13 -0.05 23.76 7.84
N ILE A 14 0.20 24.32 6.66
CA ILE A 14 1.36 25.18 6.39
C ILE A 14 0.84 26.59 6.16
N ALA A 15 1.44 27.55 6.86
CA ALA A 15 1.22 28.97 6.68
C ALA A 15 2.56 29.69 6.52
N ILE A 16 2.56 30.78 5.76
CA ILE A 16 3.72 31.66 5.62
C ILE A 16 3.70 32.63 6.81
N SER A 17 4.84 32.80 7.48
CA SER A 17 4.95 33.77 8.59
C SER A 17 4.74 35.19 8.09
N GLN A 18 3.84 35.93 8.75
CA GLN A 18 3.55 37.32 8.39
C GLN A 18 4.74 38.24 8.62
N GLU A 19 5.57 37.97 9.64
CA GLU A 19 6.77 38.75 9.92
C GLU A 19 7.75 38.76 8.73
N TYR A 20 7.96 37.60 8.10
CA TYR A 20 8.82 37.49 6.92
C TYR A 20 8.19 38.16 5.69
N LEU A 21 6.86 38.19 5.57
CA LEU A 21 6.17 38.94 4.52
C LEU A 21 6.31 40.44 4.70
N HIS A 22 6.26 40.94 5.94
CA HIS A 22 6.52 42.35 6.24
C HIS A 22 7.95 42.74 5.90
N LEU A 23 8.94 41.95 6.33
CA LEU A 23 10.35 42.20 5.99
C LEU A 23 10.62 42.18 4.49
N LEU A 24 9.96 41.29 3.74
CA LEU A 24 10.09 41.22 2.28
C LEU A 24 9.55 42.50 1.58
N ASN A 25 8.52 43.12 2.15
CA ASN A 25 7.87 44.32 1.62
C ASN A 25 8.44 45.62 2.18
N ASP A 26 9.26 45.57 3.24
CA ASP A 26 9.87 46.76 3.84
C ASP A 26 11.01 47.30 2.95
N SER A 27 10.86 48.55 2.53
CA SER A 27 11.87 49.32 1.80
C SER A 27 13.22 49.47 2.53
N LYS A 28 13.24 49.31 3.86
CA LYS A 28 14.45 49.39 4.69
C LYS A 28 15.27 48.09 4.71
N THR A 29 14.71 46.99 4.24
CA THR A 29 15.40 45.70 4.20
C THR A 29 16.50 45.70 3.15
N ASP A 30 17.70 45.28 3.52
CA ASP A 30 18.83 45.20 2.61
C ASP A 30 18.58 44.20 1.47
N GLU A 31 19.22 44.45 0.33
CA GLU A 31 18.96 43.68 -0.90
C GLU A 31 19.30 42.19 -0.76
N LYS A 32 20.35 41.84 0.00
CA LYS A 32 20.76 40.44 0.19
C LYS A 32 19.72 39.69 1.01
N THR A 33 19.25 40.29 2.10
CA THR A 33 18.17 39.73 2.93
C THR A 33 16.87 39.60 2.12
N ARG A 34 16.51 40.61 1.34
CA ARG A 34 15.31 40.57 0.48
C ARG A 34 15.38 39.45 -0.55
N LEU A 35 16.53 39.25 -1.20
CA LEU A 35 16.72 38.17 -2.16
C LEU A 35 16.58 36.79 -1.49
N PHE A 36 17.21 36.62 -0.31
CA PHE A 36 17.10 35.39 0.48
C PHE A 36 15.64 35.11 0.88
N LEU A 37 14.92 36.10 1.41
CA LEU A 37 13.52 35.96 1.80
C LEU A 37 12.63 35.61 0.61
N LYS A 38 12.88 36.20 -0.57
CA LYS A 38 12.17 35.86 -1.80
C LYS A 38 12.38 34.40 -2.21
N GLU A 39 13.61 33.91 -2.15
CA GLU A 39 13.92 32.49 -2.43
C GLU A 39 13.20 31.55 -1.45
N LYS A 40 13.20 31.88 -0.15
CA LYS A 40 12.50 31.08 0.87
C LYS A 40 10.99 31.11 0.69
N HIS A 41 10.43 32.26 0.30
CA HIS A 41 9.02 32.42 -0.01
C HIS A 41 8.59 31.52 -1.17
N GLU A 42 9.34 31.50 -2.27
CA GLU A 42 9.03 30.62 -3.40
C GLU A 42 9.12 29.14 -3.02
N LYS A 43 10.14 28.74 -2.25
CA LYS A 43 10.23 27.36 -1.72
C LYS A 43 9.05 26.98 -0.84
N ALA A 44 8.56 27.91 -0.01
CA ALA A 44 7.37 27.67 0.82
C ALA A 44 6.10 27.51 -0.04
N LYS A 45 5.98 28.31 -1.10
CA LYS A 45 4.87 28.23 -2.06
C LYS A 45 4.87 26.92 -2.84
N GLU A 46 6.04 26.47 -3.31
CA GLU A 46 6.20 25.16 -3.96
C GLU A 46 5.80 24.03 -3.03
N LEU A 47 6.24 24.06 -1.76
CA LEU A 47 5.86 23.08 -0.76
C LEU A 47 4.33 23.03 -0.54
N TYR A 48 3.69 24.20 -0.45
CA TYR A 48 2.24 24.30 -0.35
C TYR A 48 1.55 23.66 -1.57
N GLN A 49 1.99 24.00 -2.78
CA GLN A 49 1.47 23.40 -4.01
C GLN A 49 1.65 21.87 -4.05
N HIS A 50 2.80 21.38 -3.58
CA HIS A 50 3.06 19.93 -3.49
C HIS A 50 2.09 19.22 -2.54
N LEU A 51 1.78 19.83 -1.40
CA LEU A 51 0.79 19.29 -0.46
C LEU A 51 -0.62 19.26 -1.06
N GLU A 52 -1.02 20.35 -1.72
CA GLU A 52 -2.32 20.46 -2.35
C GLU A 52 -2.47 19.43 -3.49
N ASN A 53 -1.45 19.27 -4.33
CA ASN A 53 -1.40 18.25 -5.37
C ASN A 53 -1.49 16.84 -4.80
N ARG A 54 -0.85 16.59 -3.65
CA ARG A 54 -0.93 15.31 -2.93
C ARG A 54 -2.37 15.04 -2.46
N HIS A 55 -3.05 16.03 -1.89
CA HIS A 55 -4.45 15.89 -1.46
C HIS A 55 -5.37 15.58 -2.65
N ARG A 56 -5.30 16.37 -3.72
CA ARG A 56 -6.08 16.15 -4.95
C ARG A 56 -5.84 14.76 -5.55
N THR A 57 -4.58 14.32 -5.55
CA THR A 57 -4.21 12.98 -6.02
C THR A 57 -4.88 11.88 -5.21
N ILE A 58 -4.84 11.98 -3.89
CA ILE A 58 -5.47 11.00 -2.99
C ILE A 58 -6.99 10.99 -3.18
N GLU A 59 -7.61 12.17 -3.32
CA GLU A 59 -9.05 12.28 -3.54
C GLU A 59 -9.47 11.68 -4.88
N LYS A 60 -8.77 12.01 -5.97
CA LYS A 60 -9.01 11.43 -7.30
C LYS A 60 -8.92 9.90 -7.26
N LEU A 61 -7.88 9.37 -6.60
CA LEU A 61 -7.70 7.93 -6.42
C LEU A 61 -8.86 7.31 -5.62
N MET A 62 -9.24 7.94 -4.50
CA MET A 62 -10.31 7.42 -3.64
C MET A 62 -11.68 7.45 -4.32
N HIS A 63 -12.01 8.52 -5.06
CA HIS A 63 -13.24 8.58 -5.85
C HIS A 63 -13.30 7.45 -6.88
N TYR A 64 -12.22 7.22 -7.61
CA TYR A 64 -12.15 6.13 -8.56
C TYR A 64 -12.33 4.75 -7.88
N ILE A 65 -11.62 4.50 -6.77
CA ILE A 65 -11.75 3.24 -6.03
C ILE A 65 -13.17 3.04 -5.50
N CYS A 66 -13.77 4.07 -4.90
CA CYS A 66 -15.14 4.01 -4.39
C CYS A 66 -16.18 3.73 -5.49
N ASN A 67 -16.00 4.32 -6.67
CA ASN A 67 -16.89 4.06 -7.80
C ASN A 67 -16.77 2.61 -8.29
N LYS A 68 -15.54 2.11 -8.47
CA LYS A 68 -15.32 0.72 -8.89
C LYS A 68 -15.78 -0.29 -7.84
N GLN A 69 -15.51 -0.02 -6.56
CA GLN A 69 -15.80 -0.90 -5.43
C GLN A 69 -17.12 -0.56 -4.71
N HIS A 70 -18.09 0.06 -5.40
CA HIS A 70 -19.33 0.55 -4.77
C HIS A 70 -20.07 -0.55 -4.00
N LEU A 71 -20.15 -1.77 -4.56
CA LEU A 71 -20.79 -2.93 -3.90
C LEU A 71 -20.07 -3.33 -2.61
N PHE A 72 -18.75 -3.26 -2.55
CA PHE A 72 -18.00 -3.51 -1.31
C PHE A 72 -18.34 -2.49 -0.23
N PHE A 73 -18.48 -1.21 -0.58
CA PHE A 73 -18.84 -0.18 0.40
C PHE A 73 -20.30 -0.24 0.86
N GLN A 74 -21.16 -0.97 0.14
CA GLN A 74 -22.58 -1.20 0.49
C GLN A 74 -22.81 -2.51 1.24
N HIS A 75 -22.13 -3.59 0.85
CA HIS A 75 -22.43 -4.95 1.31
C HIS A 75 -21.22 -5.65 1.97
N GLY A 76 -20.05 -5.00 1.96
CA GLY A 76 -18.86 -5.47 2.64
C GLY A 76 -18.06 -6.50 1.84
N HIS A 77 -17.32 -7.32 2.58
CA HIS A 77 -16.25 -8.18 2.07
C HIS A 77 -16.65 -9.15 0.93
N PRO A 78 -17.84 -9.79 0.94
CA PRO A 78 -18.24 -10.71 -0.12
C PRO A 78 -18.37 -10.04 -1.49
N CYS A 79 -18.61 -8.73 -1.52
CA CYS A 79 -18.85 -7.97 -2.74
C CYS A 79 -17.62 -7.21 -3.24
N LEU A 80 -16.42 -7.56 -2.74
CA LEU A 80 -15.17 -7.01 -3.25
C LEU A 80 -14.88 -7.55 -4.66
N ILE A 81 -14.83 -6.64 -5.64
CA ILE A 81 -14.51 -7.02 -7.02
C ILE A 81 -13.00 -6.90 -7.28
N PRO A 82 -12.46 -7.64 -8.26
CA PRO A 82 -11.05 -7.51 -8.63
C PRO A 82 -10.75 -6.11 -9.21
N LEU A 83 -9.80 -5.40 -8.62
CA LEU A 83 -9.29 -4.12 -9.13
C LEU A 83 -7.78 -4.04 -8.93
N LEU A 84 -6.99 -4.15 -9.99
CA LEU A 84 -5.53 -4.22 -9.89
C LEU A 84 -4.88 -2.84 -9.83
N GLN A 85 -3.77 -2.71 -9.10
CA GLN A 85 -2.99 -1.47 -9.07
C GLN A 85 -2.57 -0.99 -10.46
N LYS A 86 -2.25 -1.92 -11.36
CA LYS A 86 -1.89 -1.61 -12.76
C LYS A 86 -3.07 -1.00 -13.53
N GLN A 87 -4.27 -1.52 -13.32
CA GLN A 87 -5.50 -0.99 -13.94
C GLN A 87 -5.81 0.42 -13.40
N VAL A 88 -5.72 0.61 -12.09
CA VAL A 88 -5.92 1.92 -11.46
C VAL A 88 -4.91 2.95 -11.99
N ALA A 89 -3.64 2.57 -12.09
CA ALA A 89 -2.59 3.45 -12.62
C ALA A 89 -2.83 3.84 -14.08
N HIS A 90 -3.23 2.86 -14.90
CA HIS A 90 -3.61 3.09 -16.30
C HIS A 90 -4.80 4.05 -16.42
N ASP A 91 -5.91 3.74 -15.74
CA ASP A 91 -7.17 4.48 -15.86
C ASP A 91 -7.08 5.91 -15.33
N LEU A 92 -6.22 6.17 -14.34
CA LEU A 92 -6.00 7.51 -13.80
C LEU A 92 -4.84 8.25 -14.47
N SER A 93 -4.15 7.60 -15.42
CA SER A 93 -2.93 8.09 -16.08
C SER A 93 -1.86 8.51 -15.06
N MET A 94 -1.65 7.68 -14.04
CA MET A 94 -0.70 7.91 -12.96
C MET A 94 0.43 6.89 -12.98
N ASN A 95 1.61 7.28 -12.52
CA ASN A 95 2.74 6.36 -12.42
C ASN A 95 2.39 5.18 -11.47
N PRO A 96 2.62 3.91 -11.87
CA PRO A 96 2.36 2.75 -11.03
C PRO A 96 3.04 2.80 -9.65
N SER A 97 4.23 3.39 -9.56
CA SER A 97 4.96 3.56 -8.30
C SER A 97 4.23 4.52 -7.34
N THR A 98 3.67 5.60 -7.85
CA THR A 98 2.85 6.56 -7.09
C THR A 98 1.61 5.89 -6.50
N ILE A 99 0.86 5.16 -7.34
CA ILE A 99 -0.32 4.41 -6.89
C ILE A 99 0.07 3.38 -5.83
N SER A 100 1.09 2.57 -6.07
CA SER A 100 1.55 1.56 -5.11
C SER A 100 1.97 2.19 -3.77
N ARG A 101 2.64 3.34 -3.79
CA ARG A 101 3.10 4.05 -2.58
C ARG A 101 1.92 4.58 -1.75
N ILE A 102 0.93 5.19 -2.42
CA ILE A 102 -0.27 5.68 -1.74
C ILE A 102 -1.05 4.50 -1.14
N LEU A 103 -1.35 3.47 -1.95
CA LEU A 103 -2.12 2.32 -1.50
C LEU A 103 -1.46 1.55 -0.33
N SER A 104 -0.13 1.55 -0.26
CA SER A 104 0.61 0.84 0.79
C SER A 104 0.68 1.60 2.11
N SER A 105 0.55 2.94 2.08
CA SER A 105 0.74 3.81 3.24
C SER A 105 -0.57 4.37 3.82
N LYS A 106 -1.68 4.22 3.11
CA LYS A 106 -2.97 4.81 3.49
C LYS A 106 -4.01 3.78 3.89
N PHE A 107 -4.93 4.23 4.73
CA PHE A 107 -6.05 3.46 5.25
C PHE A 107 -7.35 4.23 4.98
N CYS A 108 -8.44 3.50 4.77
CA CYS A 108 -9.79 4.07 4.72
C CYS A 108 -10.62 3.52 5.88
N ARG A 109 -11.41 4.41 6.48
CA ARG A 109 -12.49 4.02 7.38
C ARG A 109 -13.75 3.82 6.56
N THR A 110 -14.43 2.70 6.79
CA THR A 110 -15.67 2.29 6.13
C THR A 110 -16.70 1.89 7.18
N PRO A 111 -17.99 1.71 6.83
CA PRO A 111 -18.98 1.15 7.75
C PRO A 111 -18.59 -0.22 8.32
N PHE A 112 -17.77 -0.98 7.59
CA PHE A 112 -17.31 -2.33 7.97
C PHE A 112 -15.97 -2.34 8.70
N GLY A 113 -15.45 -1.17 9.10
CA GLY A 113 -14.16 -1.02 9.79
C GLY A 113 -13.10 -0.28 8.98
N ILE A 114 -11.86 -0.32 9.48
CA ILE A 114 -10.70 0.36 8.88
C ILE A 114 -9.90 -0.64 8.06
N PHE A 115 -9.61 -0.30 6.81
CA PHE A 115 -8.89 -1.16 5.88
C PHE A 115 -7.68 -0.44 5.27
N PRO A 116 -6.54 -1.15 5.07
CA PRO A 116 -5.46 -0.61 4.25
C PRO A 116 -5.90 -0.55 2.78
N LEU A 117 -5.60 0.55 2.07
CA LEU A 117 -6.10 0.72 0.69
C LEU A 117 -5.60 -0.37 -0.28
N LYS A 118 -4.38 -0.88 -0.08
CA LYS A 118 -3.83 -2.02 -0.85
C LYS A 118 -4.71 -3.28 -0.80
N TYR A 119 -5.60 -3.41 0.19
CA TYR A 119 -6.55 -4.51 0.27
C TYR A 119 -7.61 -4.41 -0.84
N LEU A 120 -8.09 -3.20 -1.13
CA LEU A 120 -9.07 -2.92 -2.18
C LEU A 120 -8.45 -2.97 -3.59
N CYS A 121 -7.13 -2.82 -3.66
CA CYS A 121 -6.37 -2.74 -4.90
C CYS A 121 -5.12 -3.64 -4.84
N PRO A 122 -5.27 -4.97 -4.97
CA PRO A 122 -4.13 -5.89 -4.94
C PRO A 122 -3.21 -5.71 -6.15
N ARG A 123 -1.93 -6.07 -5.97
CA ARG A 123 -0.93 -6.01 -7.05
C ARG A 123 -1.16 -7.08 -8.11
N ASN A 124 -1.57 -8.27 -7.68
CA ASN A 124 -1.81 -9.43 -8.53
C ASN A 124 -3.20 -9.98 -8.20
N TYR A 125 -3.82 -10.64 -9.18
CA TYR A 125 -5.09 -11.33 -9.04
C TYR A 125 -4.95 -12.72 -9.64
N PHE A 126 -5.27 -13.73 -8.85
CA PHE A 126 -5.14 -15.14 -9.23
C PHE A 126 -6.51 -15.80 -9.39
N GLY A 127 -7.47 -15.08 -9.99
CA GLY A 127 -8.86 -15.53 -10.11
C GLY A 127 -9.66 -15.49 -8.80
N LYS A 128 -9.06 -15.04 -7.70
CA LYS A 128 -9.65 -14.94 -6.36
C LYS A 128 -9.15 -13.68 -5.66
N THR A 129 -9.95 -13.11 -4.75
CA THR A 129 -9.48 -12.02 -3.89
C THR A 129 -8.33 -12.53 -3.00
N ASN A 130 -7.46 -11.64 -2.50
CA ASN A 130 -6.34 -12.05 -1.64
C ASN A 130 -6.81 -12.88 -0.43
N HIS A 131 -7.96 -12.55 0.14
CA HIS A 131 -8.55 -13.29 1.26
C HIS A 131 -8.98 -14.70 0.87
N GLN A 132 -9.74 -14.83 -0.22
CA GLN A 132 -10.15 -16.13 -0.75
C GLN A 132 -8.94 -16.97 -1.16
N PHE A 133 -7.94 -16.34 -1.76
CA PHE A 133 -6.71 -17.00 -2.17
C PHE A 133 -5.89 -17.49 -0.97
N LYS A 134 -5.78 -16.67 0.08
CA LYS A 134 -5.13 -17.05 1.33
C LYS A 134 -5.82 -18.25 1.96
N LYS A 135 -7.16 -18.22 2.06
CA LYS A 135 -7.95 -19.37 2.56
C LYS A 135 -7.74 -20.64 1.74
N LEU A 136 -7.75 -20.53 0.40
CA LEU A 136 -7.48 -21.66 -0.50
C LEU A 136 -6.09 -22.26 -0.22
N ILE A 137 -5.06 -21.42 -0.11
CA ILE A 137 -3.71 -21.89 0.19
C ILE A 137 -3.62 -22.55 1.57
N GLU A 138 -4.24 -21.97 2.60
CA GLU A 138 -4.30 -22.55 3.94
C GLU A 138 -4.95 -23.95 3.94
N GLN A 139 -6.06 -24.10 3.21
CA GLN A 139 -6.72 -25.40 3.03
C GLN A 139 -5.80 -26.43 2.34
N ILE A 140 -5.08 -26.02 1.29
CA ILE A 140 -4.11 -26.89 0.60
C ILE A 140 -2.98 -27.31 1.55
N PHE A 141 -2.49 -26.40 2.39
CA PHE A 141 -1.46 -26.74 3.37
C PHE A 141 -1.93 -27.75 4.42
N LEU A 142 -3.18 -27.63 4.88
CA LEU A 142 -3.79 -28.57 5.82
C LEU A 142 -4.03 -29.93 5.18
N GLN A 143 -4.48 -29.97 3.93
CA GLN A 143 -4.73 -31.20 3.20
C GLN A 143 -3.43 -31.92 2.80
N PHE A 144 -2.38 -31.16 2.47
CA PHE A 144 -1.11 -31.70 1.97
C PHE A 144 0.12 -31.14 2.71
N PRO A 145 0.26 -31.39 4.03
CA PRO A 145 1.29 -30.75 4.87
C PRO A 145 2.72 -31.10 4.42
N LYS A 146 2.93 -32.30 3.89
CA LYS A 146 4.25 -32.80 3.43
C LYS A 146 4.66 -32.30 2.04
N TYR A 147 3.77 -31.62 1.30
CA TYR A 147 4.10 -31.19 -0.06
C TYR A 147 5.08 -30.02 -0.03
N SER A 148 6.05 -30.05 -0.95
CA SER A 148 6.97 -28.92 -1.14
C SER A 148 6.24 -27.70 -1.72
N ASP A 149 6.78 -26.51 -1.49
CA ASP A 149 6.21 -25.27 -2.07
C ASP A 149 6.17 -25.33 -3.59
N GLN A 150 7.14 -26.01 -4.22
CA GLN A 150 7.15 -26.22 -5.67
C GLN A 150 6.01 -27.13 -6.12
N LYS A 151 5.71 -28.20 -5.38
CA LYS A 151 4.61 -29.10 -5.71
C LYS A 151 3.26 -28.38 -5.62
N ILE A 152 3.07 -27.56 -4.60
CA ILE A 152 1.85 -26.73 -4.44
C ILE A 152 1.74 -25.69 -5.55
N SER A 153 2.85 -25.04 -5.92
CA SER A 153 2.92 -24.13 -7.07
C SER A 153 2.43 -24.79 -8.36
N ASN A 154 2.83 -26.04 -8.61
CA ASN A 154 2.42 -26.80 -9.80
C ASN A 154 0.93 -27.19 -9.75
N ILE A 155 0.42 -27.62 -8.59
CA ILE A 155 -1.02 -27.94 -8.41
C ILE A 155 -1.88 -26.72 -8.73
N LEU A 156 -1.50 -25.55 -8.22
CA LEU A 156 -2.20 -24.30 -8.50
C LEU A 156 -2.10 -23.92 -9.99
N LEU A 157 -0.96 -24.16 -10.63
CA LEU A 157 -0.81 -23.93 -12.07
C LEU A 157 -1.78 -24.80 -12.89
N HIS A 158 -1.96 -26.07 -12.53
CA HIS A 158 -2.96 -26.95 -13.17
C HIS A 158 -4.41 -26.49 -12.97
N GLN A 159 -4.67 -25.69 -11.93
CA GLN A 159 -5.96 -25.05 -11.70
C GLN A 159 -6.08 -23.66 -12.36
N GLY A 160 -5.14 -23.29 -13.24
CA GLY A 160 -5.11 -21.99 -13.91
C GLY A 160 -4.55 -20.85 -13.05
N ILE A 161 -3.99 -21.15 -11.87
CA ILE A 161 -3.44 -20.16 -10.94
C ILE A 161 -1.91 -20.19 -11.03
N SER A 162 -1.36 -19.31 -11.89
CA SER A 162 0.09 -19.12 -11.99
C SER A 162 0.62 -18.32 -10.79
N ILE A 163 1.37 -18.97 -9.92
CA ILE A 163 1.98 -18.37 -8.73
C ILE A 163 3.41 -18.86 -8.57
N ALA A 164 4.32 -17.99 -8.15
CA ALA A 164 5.71 -18.35 -7.95
C ALA A 164 5.91 -19.11 -6.63
N ARG A 165 6.83 -20.09 -6.61
CA ARG A 165 7.26 -20.82 -5.41
C ARG A 165 7.56 -19.91 -4.21
N ARG A 166 8.27 -18.79 -4.42
CA ARG A 166 8.61 -17.82 -3.35
C ARG A 166 7.36 -17.23 -2.69
N THR A 167 6.28 -17.05 -3.45
CA THR A 167 5.01 -16.55 -2.91
C THR A 167 4.33 -17.62 -2.05
N ILE A 168 4.35 -18.89 -2.47
CA ILE A 168 3.86 -20.01 -1.65
C ILE A 168 4.64 -20.11 -0.34
N ALA A 169 5.98 -20.05 -0.41
CA ALA A 169 6.84 -20.09 0.77
C ALA A 169 6.50 -18.96 1.76
N LYS A 170 6.25 -17.74 1.26
CA LYS A 170 5.81 -16.61 2.07
C LYS A 170 4.48 -16.90 2.78
N TYR A 171 3.46 -17.37 2.05
CA TYR A 171 2.16 -17.71 2.66
C TYR A 171 2.27 -18.84 3.69
N ARG A 172 3.14 -19.83 3.44
CA ARG A 172 3.36 -20.93 4.38
C ARG A 172 3.94 -20.44 5.71
N LEU A 173 4.95 -19.57 5.65
CA LEU A 173 5.53 -18.91 6.82
C LEU A 173 4.49 -18.07 7.58
N GLU A 174 3.68 -17.28 6.86
CA GLU A 174 2.59 -16.48 7.46
C GLU A 174 1.51 -17.32 8.14
N SER A 175 1.36 -18.59 7.73
CA SER A 175 0.41 -19.55 8.32
C SER A 175 0.99 -20.31 9.52
N GLY A 176 2.23 -19.98 9.94
CA GLY A 176 2.93 -20.70 11.01
C GLY A 176 3.41 -22.10 10.63
N LEU A 177 3.25 -22.49 9.36
CA LEU A 177 3.65 -23.79 8.87
C LEU A 177 5.10 -23.69 8.37
N SER A 178 6.03 -24.30 9.09
CA SER A 178 7.40 -24.44 8.61
C SER A 178 7.41 -25.51 7.53
N SER A 179 7.96 -25.22 6.35
CA SER A 179 8.28 -26.31 5.42
C SER A 179 9.30 -27.21 6.11
N SER A 180 9.16 -28.53 6.00
CA SER A 180 10.11 -29.52 6.56
C SER A 180 11.56 -29.27 6.12
N TYR A 181 11.76 -28.53 5.02
CA TYR A 181 13.05 -28.08 4.52
C TYR A 181 13.73 -27.01 5.41
N PHE A 182 12.97 -26.25 6.22
CA PHE A 182 13.50 -25.29 7.18
C PHE A 182 13.83 -25.93 8.54
N GLN A 183 13.21 -27.05 8.89
CA GLN A 183 13.52 -27.77 10.13
C GLN A 183 14.89 -28.46 10.05
N GLY A 184 15.30 -28.95 8.88
CA GLY A 184 16.60 -29.61 8.68
C GLY A 184 17.84 -28.70 8.77
N ARG A 185 17.69 -27.36 8.77
CA ARG A 185 18.81 -26.42 8.94
C ARG A 185 18.98 -25.90 10.37
N LYS A 186 17.96 -26.03 11.23
CA LYS A 186 18.08 -25.64 12.65
C LYS A 186 18.68 -26.76 13.51
N SER A 187 18.59 -28.01 13.08
CA SER A 187 19.17 -29.16 13.79
C SER A 187 20.65 -29.41 13.48
N SER A 188 21.20 -28.86 12.40
CA SER A 188 22.61 -29.05 12.02
C SER A 188 23.58 -28.00 12.56
N ASN A 189 23.12 -27.00 13.31
CA ASN A 189 23.97 -25.93 13.87
C ASN A 189 24.15 -26.00 15.41
N ASN A 190 23.65 -27.05 16.06
CA ASN A 190 23.67 -27.20 17.52
C ASN A 190 24.44 -28.45 18.02
N GLN A 191 25.21 -29.14 17.16
CA GLN A 191 26.06 -30.27 17.57
C GLN A 191 27.56 -29.94 17.67
N ASP A 192 28.01 -28.77 17.21
CA ASP A 192 29.44 -28.38 17.25
C ASP A 192 29.81 -27.46 18.44
N LEU A 193 28.97 -27.36 19.47
CA LEU A 193 29.21 -26.50 20.65
C LEU A 193 29.18 -27.26 22.00
N MET A 194 29.29 -28.59 21.98
CA MET A 194 29.38 -29.41 23.20
C MET A 194 30.63 -30.30 23.27
N HIS A 195 31.71 -29.94 22.56
CA HIS A 195 33.05 -30.46 22.83
C HIS A 195 34.10 -29.39 22.55
N GLN A 196 34.27 -28.48 23.52
CA GLN A 196 35.53 -27.84 23.88
C GLN A 196 35.37 -27.16 25.24
#